data_AF-A0A3L8RXJ7-F1
#
_entry.id   AF-A0A3L8RXJ7-F1
#
_cell.length_a   1.000
_cell.length_b   1.000
_cell.length_c   1.000
_cell.angle_alpha   90.00
_cell.angle_beta   90.00
_cell.angle_gamma   90.00
#
_symmetry.space_group_name_H-M   'P 1'
#
loop_
_entity.id
_entity.type
_entity.pdbx_description
1 polymer ?
#
loop_
_entity_poly.entity_id
_entity_poly.type
_entity_poly.pdbx_seq_one_letter_code
_entity_poly.pdbx_strand_id
1 'polypeptide(L)'
;MNQKHLLRFIKKSYCVDADRVVCNAKGKQLTLKQLFQQLKLHPYDLTVDSLDVHAGRQTFQRFDKFNDKYNPVGASELRDLYLKTENAINGEYFATIIKEVGSDLEDAKYQHTEPRLSIYGRSPEEWAKLASWFNTHRVYSPNMKWMIQVPRIYDVFRSKNFLPHFGKMLEYIFVPVFEATVNPQAHKELSVFLRHITGFDSVDDESKHSGHMFSTKSPKPEDWTSQKNPSYTYYIYYMYANILVLNNLRRQRGMNTFLFRPHCGEAGAVTHLLAAFMTADNISHGLNLKKSPVLQYLYFLARIPIAMSPLSNNSLFLEYAKNPLLDFHQKGLMVSLSTDDPMQFHYTKEPLMEEYAIAAQVFKLSTCDMCEIARNSVLQCGLSHEEKVKFLGENYQEDGPDGNDIRKTNVAQIRVAYRYETWCYELNLIAEGLKNE
;
A
#
# COMPACT_ATOMS: atom_id res chain seq x y z
N MET A 1 -9.02 8.18 -6.52
CA MET A 1 -9.32 9.42 -7.27
C MET A 1 -8.41 9.52 -8.49
N ASN A 2 -8.87 10.14 -9.57
CA ASN A 2 -8.03 10.52 -10.72
C ASN A 2 -7.81 12.04 -10.76
N GLN A 3 -6.97 12.51 -11.68
CA GLN A 3 -6.57 13.92 -11.78
C GLN A 3 -7.75 14.85 -12.08
N LYS A 4 -8.68 14.40 -12.93
CA LYS A 4 -9.89 15.15 -13.29
C LYS A 4 -10.81 15.33 -12.08
N HIS A 5 -10.92 14.31 -11.23
CA HIS A 5 -11.69 14.38 -9.99
C HIS A 5 -11.09 15.42 -9.04
N LEU A 6 -9.78 15.36 -8.78
CA LEU A 6 -9.08 16.33 -7.94
C LEU A 6 -9.23 17.77 -8.49
N LEU A 7 -9.02 17.96 -9.79
CA LEU A 7 -9.19 19.27 -10.44
C LEU A 7 -10.61 19.83 -10.24
N ARG A 8 -11.62 19.00 -10.48
CA ARG A 8 -13.03 19.37 -10.28
C ARG A 8 -13.30 19.77 -8.84
N PHE A 9 -12.73 19.02 -7.89
CA PHE A 9 -12.86 19.33 -6.46
C PHE A 9 -12.24 20.69 -6.13
N ILE A 10 -11.00 20.94 -6.57
CA ILE A 10 -10.28 22.21 -6.35
C ILE A 10 -11.06 23.40 -6.93
N LYS A 11 -11.62 23.26 -8.14
CA LYS A 11 -12.44 24.32 -8.76
C LYS A 11 -13.72 24.57 -7.97
N LYS A 12 -14.41 23.49 -7.58
CA LYS A 12 -15.66 23.57 -6.81
C LYS A 12 -15.45 24.20 -5.43
N SER A 13 -14.43 23.76 -4.69
CA SER A 13 -14.12 24.32 -3.36
C SER A 13 -13.77 25.80 -3.46
N TYR A 14 -13.04 26.25 -4.50
CA TYR A 14 -12.79 27.67 -4.68
C TYR A 14 -14.08 28.46 -4.92
N CYS A 15 -15.00 27.96 -5.74
CA CYS A 15 -16.27 28.65 -6.01
C CYS A 15 -17.17 28.77 -4.77
N VAL A 16 -17.14 27.77 -3.89
CA VAL A 16 -18.04 27.70 -2.71
C VAL A 16 -17.39 28.32 -1.46
N ASP A 17 -16.10 28.05 -1.25
CA ASP A 17 -15.40 28.34 0.00
C ASP A 17 -14.28 29.39 -0.16
N ALA A 18 -14.42 30.31 -1.12
CA ALA A 18 -13.39 31.32 -1.44
C ALA A 18 -12.87 32.10 -0.21
N ASP A 19 -13.78 32.49 0.68
CA ASP A 19 -13.48 33.31 1.86
C ASP A 19 -13.15 32.48 3.12
N ARG A 20 -13.19 31.14 3.02
CA ARG A 20 -12.84 30.24 4.12
C ARG A 20 -11.35 30.32 4.42
N VAL A 21 -11.00 30.41 5.71
CA VAL A 21 -9.61 30.30 6.17
C VAL A 21 -9.14 28.86 6.02
N VAL A 22 -8.11 28.63 5.21
CA VAL A 22 -7.63 27.29 4.84
C VAL A 22 -6.15 27.07 5.11
N CYS A 23 -5.40 28.13 5.43
CA CYS A 23 -3.96 28.04 5.68
C CYS A 23 -3.57 28.93 6.87
N ASN A 24 -2.74 28.38 7.75
CA ASN A 24 -2.11 29.09 8.86
C ASN A 24 -0.59 29.10 8.62
N ALA A 25 -0.11 30.09 7.87
CA ALA A 25 1.32 30.24 7.59
C ALA A 25 1.92 31.34 8.48
N LYS A 26 2.85 30.99 9.38
CA LYS A 26 3.62 31.95 10.21
C LYS A 26 2.76 32.95 11.00
N GLY A 27 1.63 32.49 11.54
CA GLY A 27 0.70 33.32 12.33
C GLY A 27 -0.28 34.16 11.49
N LYS A 28 -0.18 34.13 10.15
CA LYS A 28 -1.15 34.78 9.27
C LYS A 28 -2.15 33.75 8.76
N GLN A 29 -3.42 34.01 9.04
CA GLN A 29 -4.54 33.24 8.49
C GLN A 29 -4.78 33.70 7.06
N LEU A 30 -4.81 32.76 6.11
CA LEU A 30 -5.10 33.03 4.71
C LEU A 30 -6.41 32.35 4.30
N THR A 31 -7.26 33.10 3.61
CA THR A 31 -8.44 32.52 2.95
C THR A 31 -8.04 31.73 1.72
N LEU A 32 -8.93 30.87 1.21
CA LEU A 32 -8.69 30.10 0.00
C LEU A 32 -8.41 31.01 -1.20
N LYS A 33 -9.15 32.12 -1.31
CA LYS A 33 -8.93 33.17 -2.30
C LYS A 33 -7.54 33.80 -2.19
N GLN A 34 -7.12 34.14 -0.97
CA GLN A 34 -5.80 34.74 -0.72
C GLN A 34 -4.66 33.75 -1.01
N LEU A 35 -4.84 32.47 -0.69
CA LEU A 35 -3.87 31.41 -0.99
C LEU A 35 -3.65 31.29 -2.50
N PHE A 36 -4.71 31.27 -3.29
CA PHE A 36 -4.62 31.22 -4.76
C PHE A 36 -3.95 32.48 -5.34
N GLN A 37 -4.28 33.65 -4.80
CA GLN A 37 -3.63 34.90 -5.19
C GLN A 37 -2.12 34.88 -4.89
N GLN A 38 -1.72 34.36 -3.73
CA GLN A 38 -0.31 34.23 -3.35
C GLN A 38 0.45 33.27 -4.29
N LEU A 39 -0.19 32.17 -4.68
CA LEU A 39 0.37 31.21 -5.63
C LEU A 39 0.32 31.71 -7.08
N LYS A 40 -0.26 32.90 -7.34
CA LYS A 40 -0.50 33.46 -8.68
C LYS A 40 -1.31 32.51 -9.57
N LEU A 41 -2.29 31.83 -8.98
CA LEU A 41 -3.17 30.88 -9.66
C LEU A 41 -4.57 31.44 -9.75
N HIS A 42 -5.21 31.24 -10.90
CA HIS A 42 -6.64 31.44 -11.06
C HIS A 42 -7.33 30.08 -11.31
N PRO A 43 -8.39 29.72 -10.57
CA PRO A 43 -9.01 28.40 -10.67
C PRO A 43 -9.56 28.06 -12.05
N TYR A 44 -9.99 29.07 -12.81
CA TYR A 44 -10.48 28.86 -14.18
C TYR A 44 -9.37 28.29 -15.08
N ASP A 45 -8.14 28.76 -14.89
CA ASP A 45 -6.97 28.45 -15.72
C ASP A 45 -6.35 27.10 -15.35
N LEU A 46 -6.76 26.50 -14.24
CA LEU A 46 -6.29 25.17 -13.85
C LEU A 46 -6.82 24.11 -14.82
N THR A 47 -5.92 23.41 -15.48
CA THR A 47 -6.17 22.23 -16.30
C THR A 47 -5.61 20.98 -15.63
N VAL A 48 -5.93 19.79 -16.18
CA VAL A 48 -5.34 18.53 -15.70
C VAL A 48 -3.81 18.58 -15.82
N ASP A 49 -3.30 19.06 -16.94
CA ASP A 49 -1.85 19.20 -17.16
C ASP A 49 -1.21 20.20 -16.18
N SER A 50 -1.90 21.30 -15.86
CA SER A 50 -1.37 22.29 -14.91
C SER A 50 -1.19 21.72 -13.50
N LEU A 51 -2.00 20.72 -13.10
CA LEU A 51 -1.83 20.05 -11.81
C LEU A 51 -0.48 19.33 -11.73
N ASP A 52 0.11 18.93 -12.86
CA ASP A 52 1.41 18.27 -12.96
C ASP A 52 1.57 17.07 -12.00
N VAL A 53 0.47 16.32 -11.78
CA VAL A 53 0.43 15.14 -10.90
C VAL A 53 0.65 13.82 -11.66
N HIS A 54 0.75 13.86 -12.99
CA HIS A 54 0.93 12.67 -13.82
C HIS A 54 2.40 12.25 -13.92
N ALA A 55 2.67 10.96 -13.76
CA ALA A 55 4.00 10.39 -13.92
C ALA A 55 4.22 9.95 -15.39
N GLY A 56 5.08 10.69 -16.10
CA GLY A 56 5.44 10.43 -17.50
C GLY A 56 6.88 10.00 -17.70
N ARG A 57 7.42 10.07 -18.93
CA ARG A 57 8.81 9.66 -19.26
C ARG A 57 9.87 10.31 -18.36
N GLN A 58 9.61 11.52 -17.87
CA GLN A 58 10.50 12.27 -16.99
C GLN A 58 10.69 11.68 -15.59
N THR A 59 9.80 10.78 -15.14
CA THR A 59 9.89 10.10 -13.83
C THR A 59 10.64 8.77 -13.90
N PHE A 60 10.98 8.28 -15.10
CA PHE A 60 11.67 7.01 -15.28
C PHE A 60 13.03 7.03 -14.55
N GLN A 61 13.21 6.12 -13.61
CA GLN A 61 14.38 6.03 -12.70
C GLN A 61 14.65 7.31 -11.88
N ARG A 62 13.66 8.19 -11.75
CA ARG A 62 13.76 9.49 -11.05
C ARG A 62 12.70 9.59 -9.95
N PHE A 63 12.94 8.86 -8.87
CA PHE A 63 12.07 8.86 -7.68
C PHE A 63 11.91 10.24 -7.03
N ASP A 64 12.93 11.10 -7.12
CA ASP A 64 12.85 12.48 -6.68
C ASP A 64 11.73 13.24 -7.42
N LYS A 65 11.71 13.13 -8.75
CA LYS A 65 10.67 13.73 -9.59
C LYS A 65 9.30 13.08 -9.39
N PHE A 66 9.26 11.78 -9.09
CA PHE A 66 8.02 11.09 -8.73
C PHE A 66 7.44 11.64 -7.42
N ASN A 67 8.26 11.83 -6.39
CA ASN A 67 7.82 12.43 -5.13
C ASN A 67 7.26 13.84 -5.32
N ASP A 68 7.81 14.61 -6.27
CA ASP A 68 7.30 15.94 -6.58
C ASP A 68 5.89 15.91 -7.20
N LYS A 69 5.47 14.81 -7.85
CA LYS A 69 4.11 14.64 -8.42
C LYS A 69 3.00 14.57 -7.38
N TYR A 70 3.34 14.38 -6.11
CA TYR A 70 2.37 14.54 -5.02
C TYR A 70 2.03 16.01 -4.73
N ASN A 71 2.74 16.99 -5.30
CA ASN A 71 2.45 18.42 -5.17
C ASN A 71 1.63 18.93 -6.38
N PRO A 72 0.30 19.11 -6.25
CA PRO A 72 -0.48 19.71 -7.32
C PRO A 72 0.08 21.08 -7.68
N VAL A 73 0.20 21.38 -8.97
CA VAL A 73 0.78 22.59 -9.57
C VAL A 73 2.20 22.93 -9.07
N GLY A 74 2.91 21.95 -8.50
CA GLY A 74 4.20 22.15 -7.82
C GLY A 74 4.11 22.90 -6.48
N ALA A 75 2.90 23.12 -5.95
CA ALA A 75 2.68 23.85 -4.71
C ALA A 75 2.43 22.90 -3.53
N SER A 76 3.38 22.87 -2.59
CA SER A 76 3.26 22.10 -1.35
C SER A 76 2.02 22.49 -0.53
N GLU A 77 1.61 23.74 -0.60
CA GLU A 77 0.48 24.31 0.13
C GLU A 77 -0.85 23.71 -0.33
N LEU A 78 -1.02 23.44 -1.64
CA LEU A 78 -2.22 22.79 -2.15
C LEU A 78 -2.24 21.30 -1.82
N ARG A 79 -1.08 20.63 -1.82
CA ARG A 79 -0.98 19.27 -1.29
C ARG A 79 -1.39 19.21 0.17
N ASP A 80 -0.87 20.11 1.00
CA ASP A 80 -1.17 20.13 2.42
C ASP A 80 -2.64 20.45 2.70
N LEU A 81 -3.27 21.29 1.87
CA LEU A 81 -4.70 21.59 1.99
C LEU A 81 -5.60 20.43 1.54
N TYR A 82 -5.36 19.85 0.36
CA TYR A 82 -6.29 18.90 -0.26
C TYR A 82 -5.95 17.43 0.02
N LEU A 83 -4.70 17.10 0.32
CA LEU A 83 -4.17 15.74 0.33
C LEU A 83 -3.51 15.33 1.66
N LYS A 84 -3.70 16.11 2.73
CA LYS A 84 -3.24 15.77 4.08
C LYS A 84 -4.40 15.69 5.07
N THR A 85 -4.23 14.82 6.05
CA THR A 85 -5.15 14.61 7.18
C THR A 85 -5.04 15.71 8.23
N GLU A 86 -3.89 16.37 8.32
CA GLU A 86 -3.61 17.46 9.25
C GLU A 86 -3.32 18.75 8.49
N ASN A 87 -4.16 19.76 8.67
CA ASN A 87 -3.98 21.14 8.17
C ASN A 87 -4.92 22.10 8.94
N ALA A 88 -5.01 23.36 8.52
CA ALA A 88 -5.79 24.38 9.23
C ALA A 88 -7.32 24.10 9.29
N ILE A 89 -7.83 23.25 8.40
CA ILE A 89 -9.24 22.80 8.39
C ILE A 89 -9.36 21.33 8.81
N ASN A 90 -8.37 20.82 9.55
CA ASN A 90 -8.34 19.46 10.07
C ASN A 90 -8.53 18.37 8.98
N GLY A 91 -8.04 18.60 7.75
CA GLY A 91 -8.10 17.60 6.68
C GLY A 91 -9.50 17.34 6.11
N GLU A 92 -10.46 18.27 6.31
CA GLU A 92 -11.85 18.11 5.85
C GLU A 92 -11.97 17.89 4.35
N TYR A 93 -11.19 18.61 3.53
CA TYR A 93 -11.20 18.44 2.07
C TYR A 93 -10.70 17.07 1.66
N PHE A 94 -9.61 16.58 2.25
CA PHE A 94 -9.09 15.25 1.94
C PHE A 94 -10.11 14.17 2.31
N ALA A 95 -10.72 14.28 3.49
CA ALA A 95 -11.78 13.36 3.90
C ALA A 95 -12.99 13.41 2.96
N THR A 96 -13.37 14.58 2.46
CA THR A 96 -14.48 14.74 1.52
C THR A 96 -14.17 14.08 0.18
N ILE A 97 -12.96 14.28 -0.35
CA ILE A 97 -12.50 13.61 -1.57
C ILE A 97 -12.55 12.09 -1.41
N ILE A 98 -12.07 11.57 -0.28
CA ILE A 98 -12.10 10.13 0.00
C ILE A 98 -13.53 9.61 0.08
N LYS A 99 -14.46 10.35 0.70
CA LYS A 99 -15.88 9.97 0.75
C LYS A 99 -16.54 9.97 -0.64
N GLU A 100 -16.19 10.90 -1.52
CA GLU A 100 -16.64 10.86 -2.92
C GLU A 100 -16.12 9.59 -3.62
N VAL A 101 -14.84 9.23 -3.42
CA VAL A 101 -14.29 7.96 -3.94
C VAL A 101 -14.97 6.74 -3.32
N GLY A 102 -15.26 6.75 -2.03
CA GLY A 102 -15.96 5.68 -1.32
C GLY A 102 -17.38 5.47 -1.87
N SER A 103 -18.09 6.56 -2.17
CA SER A 103 -19.42 6.51 -2.81
C SER A 103 -19.33 5.88 -4.20
N ASP A 104 -18.37 6.29 -5.02
CA ASP A 104 -18.16 5.70 -6.35
C ASP A 104 -17.85 4.19 -6.26
N LEU A 105 -17.11 3.76 -5.22
CA LEU A 105 -16.80 2.36 -4.96
C LEU A 105 -18.00 1.54 -4.46
N GLU A 106 -18.91 2.15 -3.72
CA GLU A 106 -20.15 1.50 -3.28
C GLU A 106 -21.10 1.26 -4.46
N ASP A 107 -21.13 2.18 -5.43
CA ASP A 107 -21.83 2.00 -6.70
C ASP A 107 -21.16 0.92 -7.57
N ALA A 108 -19.82 0.81 -7.50
CA ALA A 108 -19.04 -0.22 -8.17
C ALA A 108 -19.12 -1.58 -7.41
N LYS A 109 -20.18 -2.34 -7.68
CA LYS A 109 -20.55 -3.61 -7.00
C LYS A 109 -19.41 -4.60 -6.68
N TYR A 110 -18.36 -4.66 -7.51
CA TYR A 110 -17.31 -5.69 -7.42
C TYR A 110 -15.91 -5.13 -7.13
N GLN A 111 -15.76 -3.82 -6.96
CA GLN A 111 -14.46 -3.19 -6.74
C GLN A 111 -14.27 -2.87 -5.26
N HIS A 112 -13.16 -3.34 -4.70
CA HIS A 112 -12.75 -3.07 -3.32
C HIS A 112 -11.35 -2.47 -3.32
N THR A 113 -11.04 -1.69 -2.28
CA THR A 113 -9.72 -1.06 -2.15
C THR A 113 -9.17 -1.14 -0.73
N GLU A 114 -7.84 -1.14 -0.64
CA GLU A 114 -7.08 -1.03 0.60
C GLU A 114 -6.07 0.12 0.46
N PRO A 115 -6.47 1.39 0.54
CA PRO A 115 -5.57 2.51 0.41
C PRO A 115 -4.64 2.58 1.63
N ARG A 116 -3.47 3.19 1.44
CA ARG A 116 -2.46 3.34 2.49
C ARG A 116 -2.57 4.72 3.14
N LEU A 117 -2.57 4.76 4.47
CA LEU A 117 -2.39 5.96 5.29
C LEU A 117 -1.03 5.91 5.98
N SER A 118 -0.33 7.04 6.00
CA SER A 118 1.01 7.09 6.58
C SER A 118 1.00 7.26 8.09
N ILE A 119 1.78 6.43 8.77
CA ILE A 119 2.34 6.71 10.09
C ILE A 119 3.85 6.77 9.93
N TYR A 120 4.44 7.90 10.27
CA TYR A 120 5.86 8.16 10.08
C TYR A 120 6.70 7.73 11.28
N GLY A 121 6.10 7.68 12.48
CA GLY A 121 6.83 7.37 13.71
C GLY A 121 7.73 8.53 14.15
N ARG A 122 7.33 9.77 13.87
CA ARG A 122 8.05 10.99 14.30
C ARG A 122 7.55 11.47 15.66
N SER A 123 6.28 11.29 16.00
CA SER A 123 5.74 11.60 17.32
C SER A 123 4.67 10.60 17.78
N PRO A 124 4.45 10.46 19.10
CA PRO A 124 3.47 9.51 19.63
C PRO A 124 2.02 9.91 19.35
N GLU A 125 1.77 11.20 19.03
CA GLU A 125 0.44 11.71 18.76
C GLU A 125 -0.08 11.37 17.36
N GLU A 126 0.76 10.90 16.43
CA GLU A 126 0.36 10.62 15.03
C GLU A 126 -0.85 9.69 14.95
N TRP A 127 -0.87 8.61 15.73
CA TRP A 127 -1.99 7.69 15.79
C TRP A 127 -3.27 8.33 16.31
N ALA A 128 -3.16 9.11 17.39
CA ALA A 128 -4.32 9.78 17.99
C ALA A 128 -4.93 10.79 17.01
N LYS A 129 -4.10 11.59 16.33
CA LYS A 129 -4.54 12.56 15.34
C LYS A 129 -5.16 11.90 14.11
N LEU A 130 -4.54 10.84 13.59
CA LEU A 130 -5.07 10.12 12.44
C LEU A 130 -6.40 9.44 12.76
N ALA A 131 -6.51 8.82 13.93
CA ALA A 131 -7.76 8.23 14.40
C ALA A 131 -8.85 9.30 14.60
N SER A 132 -8.50 10.45 15.18
CA SER A 132 -9.44 11.56 15.37
C SER A 132 -9.95 12.09 14.03
N TRP A 133 -9.06 12.29 13.05
CA TRP A 133 -9.43 12.68 11.68
C TRP A 133 -10.39 11.68 11.04
N PHE A 134 -10.08 10.39 11.12
CA PHE A 134 -10.89 9.30 10.57
C PHE A 134 -12.30 9.28 11.16
N ASN A 135 -12.40 9.34 12.49
CA ASN A 135 -13.68 9.26 13.20
C ASN A 135 -14.51 10.53 13.03
N THR A 136 -13.89 11.71 13.17
CA THR A 136 -14.57 13.01 13.05
C THR A 136 -15.20 13.19 11.68
N HIS A 137 -14.46 12.85 10.61
CA HIS A 137 -14.95 13.03 9.24
C HIS A 137 -15.70 11.81 8.69
N ARG A 138 -15.78 10.72 9.47
CA ARG A 138 -16.43 9.45 9.12
C ARG A 138 -15.89 8.86 7.82
N VAL A 139 -14.58 8.69 7.73
CA VAL A 139 -13.89 8.26 6.50
C VAL A 139 -13.91 6.73 6.35
N TYR A 140 -15.11 6.15 6.28
CA TYR A 140 -15.30 4.71 6.11
C TYR A 140 -16.23 4.41 4.93
N SER A 141 -16.04 3.26 4.29
CA SER A 141 -16.93 2.70 3.28
C SER A 141 -16.88 1.17 3.39
N PRO A 142 -17.98 0.42 3.14
CA PRO A 142 -17.97 -1.04 3.14
C PRO A 142 -16.98 -1.65 2.13
N ASN A 143 -16.74 -0.94 1.01
CA ASN A 143 -15.85 -1.42 -0.05
C ASN A 143 -14.40 -0.94 0.12
N MET A 144 -14.09 -0.27 1.24
CA MET A 144 -12.76 0.27 1.53
C MET A 144 -12.27 -0.18 2.92
N LYS A 145 -11.13 -0.87 2.94
CA LYS A 145 -10.35 -1.10 4.16
C LYS A 145 -9.08 -0.26 4.11
N TRP A 146 -8.29 -0.23 5.17
CA TRP A 146 -7.11 0.64 5.24
C TRP A 146 -5.85 -0.11 5.62
N MET A 147 -4.73 0.33 5.05
CA MET A 147 -3.39 -0.13 5.39
C MET A 147 -2.60 1.02 6.01
N ILE A 148 -1.72 0.70 6.95
CA ILE A 148 -0.78 1.68 7.51
C ILE A 148 0.56 1.53 6.81
N GLN A 149 0.98 2.55 6.07
CA GLN A 149 2.31 2.58 5.49
C GLN A 149 3.29 3.31 6.39
N VAL A 150 4.47 2.73 6.57
CA VAL A 150 5.58 3.29 7.33
C VAL A 150 6.75 3.56 6.38
N PRO A 151 7.00 4.84 6.04
CA PRO A 151 8.13 5.21 5.19
C PRO A 151 9.47 4.99 5.90
N ARG A 152 10.44 4.40 5.19
CA ARG A 152 11.80 4.12 5.69
C ARG A 152 12.69 5.37 5.63
N ILE A 153 12.32 6.42 6.36
CA ILE A 153 12.98 7.74 6.30
C ILE A 153 13.57 8.19 7.65
N TYR A 154 14.07 7.25 8.45
CA TYR A 154 14.63 7.56 9.78
C TYR A 154 15.78 8.55 9.69
N ASP A 155 16.65 8.44 8.67
CA ASP A 155 17.75 9.37 8.39
C ASP A 155 17.28 10.83 8.25
N VAL A 156 16.13 11.07 7.63
CA VAL A 156 15.52 12.41 7.50
C VAL A 156 15.14 12.96 8.86
N PHE A 157 14.55 12.14 9.74
CA PHE A 157 14.17 12.57 11.09
C PHE A 157 15.38 12.70 12.00
N ARG A 158 16.36 11.83 11.85
CA ARG A 158 17.59 11.83 12.64
C ARG A 158 18.47 13.03 12.32
N SER A 159 18.64 13.36 11.04
CA SER A 159 19.40 14.56 10.60
C SER A 159 18.77 15.86 11.09
N LYS A 160 17.45 15.90 11.28
CA LYS A 160 16.71 17.04 11.86
C LYS A 160 16.58 16.98 13.39
N ASN A 161 17.21 16.01 14.05
CA ASN A 161 17.13 15.77 15.49
C ASN A 161 15.70 15.58 16.04
N PHE A 162 14.77 15.10 15.22
CA PHE A 162 13.42 14.77 15.68
C PHE A 162 13.39 13.46 16.47
N LEU A 163 14.33 12.55 16.20
CA LEU A 163 14.43 11.25 16.87
C LEU A 163 15.85 11.02 17.42
N PRO A 164 15.97 10.48 18.65
CA PRO A 164 17.27 10.19 19.27
C PRO A 164 17.95 8.92 18.72
N HIS A 165 17.16 7.89 18.39
CA HIS A 165 17.61 6.60 17.87
C HIS A 165 16.44 5.89 17.16
N PHE A 166 16.73 4.82 16.42
CA PHE A 166 15.72 4.08 15.66
C PHE A 166 14.64 3.44 16.55
N GLY A 167 15.02 2.94 17.73
CA GLY A 167 14.08 2.37 18.71
C GLY A 167 12.94 3.33 19.06
N LYS A 168 13.19 4.64 19.11
CA LYS A 168 12.15 5.63 19.41
C LYS A 168 11.13 5.76 18.28
N MET A 169 11.57 5.58 17.02
CA MET A 169 10.67 5.52 15.87
C MET A 169 9.72 4.32 16.00
N LEU A 170 10.25 3.14 16.33
CA LEU A 170 9.46 1.94 16.53
C LEU A 170 8.48 2.09 17.70
N GLU A 171 8.90 2.71 18.80
CA GLU A 171 8.00 3.02 19.92
C GLU A 171 6.81 3.87 19.47
N TYR A 172 7.06 4.96 18.72
CA TYR A 172 5.97 5.82 18.21
C TYR A 172 5.06 5.12 17.20
N ILE A 173 5.55 4.11 16.49
CA ILE A 173 4.72 3.29 15.58
C ILE A 173 3.89 2.28 16.35
N PHE A 174 4.47 1.55 17.31
CA PHE A 174 3.84 0.35 17.87
C PHE A 174 3.24 0.53 19.26
N VAL A 175 3.84 1.34 20.15
CA VAL A 175 3.35 1.50 21.53
C VAL A 175 1.90 2.00 21.58
N PRO A 176 1.48 3.03 20.81
CA PRO A 176 0.08 3.46 20.82
C PRO A 176 -0.91 2.36 20.43
N VAL A 177 -0.51 1.46 19.53
CA VAL A 177 -1.35 0.34 19.07
C VAL A 177 -1.40 -0.76 20.13
N PHE A 178 -0.29 -1.02 20.84
CA PHE A 178 -0.28 -1.89 22.01
C PHE A 178 -1.15 -1.35 23.14
N GLU A 179 -1.03 -0.06 23.47
CA GLU A 179 -1.83 0.59 24.52
C GLU A 179 -3.32 0.54 24.20
N ALA A 180 -3.71 0.87 22.96
CA ALA A 180 -5.10 0.73 22.52
C ALA A 180 -5.58 -0.72 22.50
N THR A 181 -4.68 -1.67 22.25
CA THR A 181 -5.00 -3.11 22.35
C THR A 181 -5.19 -3.53 23.81
N VAL A 182 -4.40 -3.02 24.76
CA VAL A 182 -4.44 -3.34 26.20
C VAL A 182 -5.61 -2.63 26.90
N ASN A 183 -5.88 -1.37 26.58
CA ASN A 183 -6.97 -0.61 27.17
C ASN A 183 -7.78 0.15 26.11
N PRO A 184 -8.68 -0.54 25.37
CA PRO A 184 -9.46 0.09 24.32
C PRO A 184 -10.35 1.26 24.79
N GLN A 185 -10.76 1.25 26.06
CA GLN A 185 -11.61 2.28 26.63
C GLN A 185 -10.87 3.60 26.91
N ALA A 186 -9.57 3.54 27.18
CA ALA A 186 -8.72 4.73 27.27
C ALA A 186 -8.38 5.31 25.88
N HIS A 187 -8.38 4.48 24.83
CA HIS A 187 -8.03 4.86 23.47
C HIS A 187 -9.18 4.61 22.49
N LYS A 188 -10.38 5.15 22.78
CA LYS A 188 -11.62 4.84 22.04
C LYS A 188 -11.53 5.10 20.54
N GLU A 189 -11.11 6.31 20.16
CA GLU A 189 -11.01 6.72 18.74
C GLU A 189 -10.04 5.82 17.97
N LEU A 190 -8.86 5.58 18.55
CA LEU A 190 -7.85 4.69 17.97
C LEU A 190 -8.36 3.25 17.88
N SER A 191 -9.06 2.75 18.90
CA SER A 191 -9.63 1.40 18.90
C SER A 191 -10.69 1.21 17.81
N VAL A 192 -11.51 2.22 17.54
CA VAL A 192 -12.46 2.20 16.41
C VAL A 192 -11.70 2.19 15.09
N PHE A 193 -10.74 3.09 14.91
CA PHE A 193 -9.95 3.17 13.70
C PHE A 193 -9.22 1.86 13.38
N LEU A 194 -8.58 1.24 14.37
CA LEU A 194 -7.84 -0.02 14.21
C LEU A 194 -8.71 -1.20 13.75
N ARG A 195 -10.04 -1.17 13.92
CA ARG A 195 -10.95 -2.19 13.36
C ARG A 195 -11.05 -2.11 11.83
N HIS A 196 -10.74 -0.96 11.26
CA HIS A 196 -10.74 -0.72 9.81
C HIS A 196 -9.35 -0.90 9.18
N ILE A 197 -8.30 -1.06 10.00
CA ILE A 197 -6.95 -1.35 9.54
C ILE A 197 -6.78 -2.85 9.33
N THR A 198 -6.29 -3.24 8.16
CA THR A 198 -6.04 -4.62 7.78
C THR A 198 -4.58 -5.04 7.84
N GLY A 199 -3.66 -4.08 7.93
CA GLY A 199 -2.24 -4.40 7.93
C GLY A 199 -1.29 -3.21 7.92
N PHE A 200 0.00 -3.56 7.87
CA PHE A 200 1.13 -2.66 7.77
C PHE A 200 1.90 -2.86 6.47
N ASP A 201 2.43 -1.77 5.94
CA ASP A 201 3.26 -1.70 4.76
C ASP A 201 4.54 -0.90 5.11
N SER A 202 5.66 -1.23 4.47
CA SER A 202 6.91 -0.48 4.59
C SER A 202 7.29 0.04 3.20
N VAL A 203 7.49 1.36 3.09
CA VAL A 203 7.66 2.06 1.80
C VAL A 203 8.90 2.98 1.80
N ASP A 204 9.15 3.64 0.66
CA ASP A 204 10.29 4.50 0.26
C ASP A 204 11.13 3.84 -0.85
N ASP A 205 11.92 4.65 -1.56
CA ASP A 205 12.78 4.26 -2.67
C ASP A 205 13.74 3.10 -2.31
N GLU A 206 13.42 1.91 -2.81
CA GLU A 206 14.20 0.69 -2.60
C GLU A 206 15.56 0.70 -3.30
N SER A 207 15.80 1.61 -4.25
CA SER A 207 17.08 1.70 -4.96
C SER A 207 18.21 2.29 -4.12
N LYS A 208 17.86 3.02 -3.05
CA LYS A 208 18.83 3.58 -2.10
C LYS A 208 19.61 2.46 -1.41
N HIS A 209 20.92 2.43 -1.64
CA HIS A 209 21.80 1.46 -0.97
C HIS A 209 21.99 1.82 0.51
N SER A 210 21.64 0.90 1.40
CA SER A 210 22.10 0.93 2.78
C SER A 210 23.49 0.30 2.86
N GLY A 211 24.51 1.07 3.25
CA GLY A 211 25.89 0.58 3.36
C GLY A 211 26.16 -0.42 4.51
N HIS A 212 25.12 -0.94 5.16
CA HIS A 212 25.20 -1.89 6.27
C HIS A 212 24.29 -3.09 6.00
N MET A 213 24.83 -4.32 6.11
CA MET A 213 24.04 -5.56 6.00
C MET A 213 23.56 -5.99 7.39
N PHE A 214 22.26 -6.25 7.53
CA PHE A 214 21.72 -6.75 8.80
C PHE A 214 22.30 -8.13 9.15
N SER A 215 22.88 -8.23 10.33
CA SER A 215 23.52 -9.42 10.88
C SER A 215 23.45 -9.44 12.40
N THR A 216 23.94 -10.51 13.02
CA THR A 216 24.06 -10.65 14.49
C THR A 216 24.91 -9.56 15.16
N LYS A 217 25.74 -8.84 14.39
CA LYS A 217 26.56 -7.72 14.88
C LYS A 217 25.87 -6.36 14.77
N SER A 218 24.68 -6.30 14.20
CA SER A 218 23.95 -5.05 14.06
C SER A 218 23.55 -4.52 15.44
N PRO A 219 23.64 -3.21 15.69
CA PRO A 219 23.20 -2.65 16.97
C PRO A 219 21.69 -2.83 17.13
N LYS A 220 21.23 -2.90 18.38
CA LYS A 220 19.80 -2.90 18.70
C LYS A 220 19.15 -1.56 18.32
N PRO A 221 17.81 -1.47 18.22
CA PRO A 221 17.14 -0.25 17.80
C PRO A 221 17.45 0.94 18.72
N GLU A 222 17.54 0.71 20.03
CA GLU A 222 17.92 1.71 21.04
C GLU A 222 19.35 2.24 20.84
N ASP A 223 20.25 1.41 20.32
CA ASP A 223 21.65 1.74 20.09
C ASP A 223 21.90 2.33 18.69
N TRP A 224 20.93 2.22 17.77
CA TRP A 224 21.05 2.79 16.43
C TRP A 224 20.85 4.31 16.47
N THR A 225 21.92 5.03 16.81
CA THR A 225 21.98 6.49 16.92
C THR A 225 22.60 7.17 15.69
N SER A 226 23.10 6.38 14.73
CA SER A 226 23.71 6.85 13.48
C SER A 226 22.73 7.70 12.67
N GLN A 227 23.25 8.70 11.95
CA GLN A 227 22.45 9.47 10.98
C GLN A 227 22.14 8.67 9.71
N LYS A 228 22.85 7.56 9.47
CA LYS A 228 22.56 6.67 8.35
C LYS A 228 21.26 5.91 8.59
N ASN A 229 20.49 5.76 7.53
CA ASN A 229 19.26 4.98 7.55
C ASN A 229 19.58 3.49 7.82
N PRO A 230 18.82 2.79 8.69
CA PRO A 230 18.90 1.34 8.78
C PRO A 230 18.63 0.65 7.44
N SER A 231 19.20 -0.54 7.26
CA SER A 231 18.97 -1.32 6.05
C SER A 231 17.51 -1.77 5.90
N TYR A 232 17.08 -2.06 4.68
CA TYR A 232 15.75 -2.61 4.40
C TYR A 232 15.45 -3.82 5.30
N THR A 233 16.34 -4.81 5.34
CA THR A 233 16.18 -6.02 6.17
C THR A 233 16.02 -5.69 7.65
N TYR A 234 16.72 -4.67 8.16
CA TYR A 234 16.60 -4.22 9.54
C TYR A 234 15.18 -3.69 9.82
N TYR A 235 14.67 -2.81 8.96
CA TYR A 235 13.30 -2.31 9.04
C TYR A 235 12.28 -3.45 9.04
N ILE A 236 12.38 -4.34 8.06
CA ILE A 236 11.44 -5.44 7.88
C ILE A 236 11.44 -6.37 9.10
N TYR A 237 12.61 -6.74 9.63
CA TYR A 237 12.71 -7.59 10.81
C TYR A 237 12.01 -6.99 12.03
N TYR A 238 12.31 -5.72 12.37
CA TYR A 238 11.71 -5.11 13.57
C TYR A 238 10.24 -4.76 13.38
N MET A 239 9.79 -4.44 12.17
CA MET A 239 8.37 -4.32 11.86
C MET A 239 7.66 -5.66 12.08
N TYR A 240 8.17 -6.74 11.48
CA TYR A 240 7.65 -8.10 11.66
C TYR A 240 7.58 -8.52 13.13
N ALA A 241 8.68 -8.37 13.87
CA ALA A 241 8.75 -8.78 15.27
C ALA A 241 7.68 -8.08 16.13
N ASN A 242 7.47 -6.78 15.94
CA ASN A 242 6.44 -6.03 16.64
C ASN A 242 5.03 -6.44 16.22
N ILE A 243 4.79 -6.57 14.90
CA ILE A 243 3.48 -6.99 14.36
C ILE A 243 3.10 -8.38 14.85
N LEU A 244 4.05 -9.32 14.89
CA LEU A 244 3.83 -10.69 15.38
C LEU A 244 3.36 -10.71 16.84
N VAL A 245 4.09 -10.02 17.71
CA VAL A 245 3.76 -9.95 19.15
C VAL A 245 2.41 -9.24 19.35
N LEU A 246 2.17 -8.15 18.63
CA LEU A 246 0.92 -7.41 18.67
C LEU A 246 -0.26 -8.28 18.20
N ASN A 247 -0.11 -9.01 17.10
CA ASN A 247 -1.14 -9.89 16.56
C ASN A 247 -1.47 -11.03 17.52
N ASN A 248 -0.47 -11.61 18.19
CA ASN A 248 -0.71 -12.64 19.20
C ASN A 248 -1.55 -12.10 20.37
N LEU A 249 -1.24 -10.89 20.86
CA LEU A 249 -2.04 -10.22 21.89
C LEU A 249 -3.45 -9.91 21.40
N ARG A 250 -3.60 -9.33 20.21
CA ARG A 250 -4.91 -9.00 19.63
C ARG A 250 -5.78 -10.23 19.43
N ARG A 251 -5.20 -11.34 18.97
CA ARG A 251 -5.89 -12.63 18.79
C ARG A 251 -6.39 -13.19 20.12
N GLN A 252 -5.55 -13.20 21.16
CA GLN A 252 -5.96 -13.62 22.52
C GLN A 252 -7.13 -12.79 23.08
N ARG A 253 -7.29 -11.57 22.58
CA ARG A 253 -8.38 -10.65 22.96
C ARG A 253 -9.58 -10.65 22.01
N GLY A 254 -9.61 -11.54 21.00
CA GLY A 254 -10.68 -11.58 20.00
C GLY A 254 -10.77 -10.32 19.13
N MET A 255 -9.66 -9.60 18.93
CA MET A 255 -9.58 -8.42 18.05
C MET A 255 -9.03 -8.80 16.67
N ASN A 256 -9.29 -7.96 15.66
CA ASN A 256 -8.69 -8.12 14.33
C ASN A 256 -7.16 -8.03 14.38
N THR A 257 -6.46 -8.79 13.55
CA THR A 257 -5.01 -8.76 13.40
C THR A 257 -4.60 -7.99 12.14
N PHE A 258 -3.29 -7.74 12.01
CA PHE A 258 -2.72 -6.94 10.93
C PHE A 258 -1.80 -7.79 10.06
N LEU A 259 -2.05 -7.84 8.75
CA LEU A 259 -1.14 -8.43 7.78
C LEU A 259 0.11 -7.55 7.62
N PHE A 260 1.27 -8.13 7.37
CA PHE A 260 2.48 -7.40 6.99
C PHE A 260 2.77 -7.56 5.50
N ARG A 261 2.64 -6.47 4.75
CA ARG A 261 2.62 -6.43 3.28
C ARG A 261 3.55 -5.36 2.70
N PRO A 262 4.87 -5.47 2.89
CA PRO A 262 5.81 -4.42 2.48
C PRO A 262 5.91 -4.26 0.96
N HIS A 263 6.18 -3.03 0.52
CA HIS A 263 6.79 -2.78 -0.80
C HIS A 263 8.16 -3.43 -0.84
N CYS A 264 8.33 -4.39 -1.74
CA CYS A 264 9.51 -5.23 -1.78
C CYS A 264 9.88 -5.67 -3.21
N GLY A 265 11.14 -5.43 -3.56
CA GLY A 265 11.72 -5.91 -4.80
C GLY A 265 11.20 -5.19 -6.03
N GLU A 266 10.64 -4.00 -5.89
CA GLU A 266 10.41 -3.10 -7.03
C GLU A 266 11.75 -2.67 -7.64
N ALA A 267 12.66 -2.25 -6.76
CA ALA A 267 14.06 -1.94 -7.03
C ALA A 267 14.95 -2.54 -5.92
N GLY A 268 16.19 -2.06 -5.80
CA GLY A 268 17.07 -2.48 -4.70
C GLY A 268 17.68 -3.88 -4.83
N ALA A 269 18.15 -4.40 -3.69
CA ALA A 269 18.87 -5.66 -3.62
C ALA A 269 17.95 -6.87 -3.52
N VAL A 270 18.37 -8.01 -4.09
CA VAL A 270 17.64 -9.29 -4.02
C VAL A 270 17.41 -9.76 -2.58
N THR A 271 18.27 -9.37 -1.64
CA THR A 271 18.13 -9.68 -0.21
C THR A 271 16.89 -9.06 0.43
N HIS A 272 16.28 -8.03 -0.19
CA HIS A 272 14.98 -7.50 0.25
C HIS A 272 13.89 -8.59 0.17
N LEU A 273 13.87 -9.30 -0.96
CA LEU A 273 12.90 -10.37 -1.24
C LEU A 273 13.11 -11.57 -0.33
N LEU A 274 14.35 -11.88 0.02
CA LEU A 274 14.66 -12.91 1.02
C LEU A 274 14.13 -12.51 2.40
N ALA A 275 14.34 -11.26 2.82
CA ALA A 275 13.85 -10.77 4.10
C ALA A 275 12.31 -10.83 4.17
N ALA A 276 11.63 -10.35 3.12
CA ALA A 276 10.18 -10.39 3.03
C ALA A 276 9.64 -11.82 2.97
N PHE A 277 10.29 -12.74 2.24
CA PHE A 277 9.91 -14.15 2.20
C PHE A 277 9.84 -14.78 3.60
N MET A 278 10.79 -14.42 4.48
CA MET A 278 10.86 -14.98 5.83
C MET A 278 9.88 -14.33 6.83
N THR A 279 9.31 -13.16 6.53
CA THR A 279 8.68 -12.30 7.55
C THR A 279 7.34 -11.70 7.15
N ALA A 280 7.02 -11.60 5.86
CA ALA A 280 5.83 -10.93 5.37
C ALA A 280 4.74 -11.95 4.97
N ASP A 281 3.48 -11.53 5.11
CA ASP A 281 2.33 -12.31 4.66
C ASP A 281 2.15 -12.24 3.13
N ASN A 282 2.59 -11.15 2.51
CA ASN A 282 2.70 -10.97 1.05
C ASN A 282 3.54 -9.73 0.73
N ILE A 283 3.80 -9.47 -0.56
CA ILE A 283 4.58 -8.30 -1.00
C ILE A 283 3.87 -7.46 -2.07
N SER A 284 4.25 -6.19 -2.15
CA SER A 284 3.93 -5.32 -3.31
C SER A 284 5.14 -5.22 -4.25
N HIS A 285 4.89 -5.24 -5.56
CA HIS A 285 5.80 -5.25 -6.71
C HIS A 285 6.50 -6.57 -7.06
N GLY A 286 7.52 -7.00 -6.31
CA GLY A 286 8.24 -8.26 -6.57
C GLY A 286 9.01 -8.35 -7.90
N LEU A 287 9.24 -7.25 -8.63
CA LEU A 287 9.88 -7.23 -9.94
C LEU A 287 11.24 -7.95 -9.98
N ASN A 288 12.04 -7.77 -8.94
CA ASN A 288 13.38 -8.34 -8.82
C ASN A 288 13.40 -9.86 -8.58
N LEU A 289 12.26 -10.52 -8.35
CA LEU A 289 12.20 -11.99 -8.30
C LEU A 289 12.67 -12.60 -9.62
N LYS A 290 12.49 -11.92 -10.76
CA LYS A 290 13.00 -12.38 -12.07
C LYS A 290 14.53 -12.51 -12.12
N LYS A 291 15.26 -11.91 -11.17
CA LYS A 291 16.72 -11.98 -11.06
C LYS A 291 17.20 -13.15 -10.18
N SER A 292 16.30 -13.85 -9.51
CA SER A 292 16.64 -14.98 -8.64
C SER A 292 15.67 -16.14 -8.87
N PRO A 293 16.06 -17.12 -9.71
CA PRO A 293 15.26 -18.32 -9.93
C PRO A 293 14.94 -19.06 -8.62
N VAL A 294 15.90 -19.12 -7.69
CA VAL A 294 15.72 -19.77 -6.39
C VAL A 294 14.64 -19.08 -5.56
N LEU A 295 14.70 -17.75 -5.40
CA LEU A 295 13.65 -17.04 -4.65
C LEU A 295 12.31 -17.10 -5.37
N GLN A 296 12.28 -16.97 -6.70
CA GLN A 296 11.05 -17.13 -7.48
C GLN A 296 10.39 -18.49 -7.21
N TYR A 297 11.18 -19.56 -7.18
CA TYR A 297 10.70 -20.91 -6.89
C TYR A 297 10.21 -21.06 -5.44
N LEU A 298 10.92 -20.46 -4.46
CA LEU A 298 10.47 -20.44 -3.07
C LEU A 298 9.14 -19.70 -2.89
N TYR A 299 8.94 -18.56 -3.56
CA TYR A 299 7.66 -17.82 -3.54
C TYR A 299 6.52 -18.64 -4.15
N PHE A 300 6.81 -19.42 -5.20
CA PHE A 300 5.86 -20.37 -5.77
C PHE A 300 5.50 -21.48 -4.77
N LEU A 301 6.50 -22.18 -4.21
CA LEU A 301 6.29 -23.30 -3.28
C LEU A 301 5.55 -22.86 -2.01
N ALA A 302 5.95 -21.74 -1.42
CA ALA A 302 5.30 -21.17 -0.24
C ALA A 302 3.99 -20.43 -0.56
N ARG A 303 3.65 -20.29 -1.85
CA ARG A 303 2.45 -19.59 -2.32
C ARG A 303 2.32 -18.16 -1.78
N ILE A 304 3.46 -17.44 -1.66
CA ILE A 304 3.49 -16.07 -1.14
C ILE A 304 2.86 -15.12 -2.17
N PRO A 305 1.78 -14.37 -1.81
CA PRO A 305 1.12 -13.47 -2.74
C PRO A 305 1.98 -12.26 -3.16
N ILE A 306 1.79 -11.79 -4.39
CA ILE A 306 2.51 -10.66 -4.99
C ILE A 306 1.49 -9.73 -5.66
N ALA A 307 1.30 -8.55 -5.09
CA ALA A 307 0.51 -7.49 -5.75
C ALA A 307 1.42 -6.69 -6.70
N MET A 308 1.11 -6.69 -7.98
CA MET A 308 1.93 -6.04 -9.00
C MET A 308 1.17 -4.88 -9.65
N SER A 309 1.86 -3.79 -9.95
CA SER A 309 1.28 -2.59 -10.58
C SER A 309 1.97 -2.28 -11.92
N PRO A 310 1.66 -3.02 -13.00
CA PRO A 310 2.35 -2.89 -14.28
C PRO A 310 2.39 -1.48 -14.88
N LEU A 311 1.34 -0.67 -14.76
CA LEU A 311 1.34 0.71 -15.28
C LEU A 311 2.28 1.63 -14.48
N SER A 312 2.28 1.52 -13.15
CA SER A 312 3.25 2.22 -12.30
C SER A 312 4.68 1.81 -12.66
N ASN A 313 4.92 0.51 -12.71
CA ASN A 313 6.23 -0.04 -13.04
C ASN A 313 6.70 0.39 -14.44
N ASN A 314 5.76 0.56 -15.38
CA ASN A 314 6.03 1.08 -16.72
C ASN A 314 6.55 2.53 -16.70
N SER A 315 5.97 3.37 -15.87
CA SER A 315 6.35 4.78 -15.76
C SER A 315 7.65 5.01 -15.00
N LEU A 316 8.06 4.07 -14.15
CA LEU A 316 9.16 4.26 -13.20
C LEU A 316 10.40 3.40 -13.44
N PHE A 317 10.30 2.15 -13.89
CA PHE A 317 11.45 1.21 -13.84
C PHE A 317 11.73 0.42 -15.11
N LEU A 318 10.71 0.01 -15.85
CA LEU A 318 10.88 -0.84 -17.03
C LEU A 318 9.79 -0.55 -18.07
N GLU A 319 9.93 -1.06 -19.28
CA GLU A 319 8.82 -1.04 -20.25
C GLU A 319 7.72 -2.04 -19.85
N TYR A 320 6.45 -1.70 -20.12
CA TYR A 320 5.28 -2.53 -19.77
C TYR A 320 5.42 -3.98 -20.24
N ALA A 321 5.85 -4.18 -21.49
CA ALA A 321 6.02 -5.53 -22.08
C ALA A 321 7.13 -6.36 -21.41
N LYS A 322 8.04 -5.73 -20.66
CA LYS A 322 9.12 -6.40 -19.91
C LYS A 322 8.72 -6.72 -18.46
N ASN A 323 7.47 -6.42 -18.07
CA ASN A 323 6.96 -6.72 -16.74
C ASN A 323 6.82 -8.24 -16.55
N PRO A 324 7.33 -8.81 -15.43
CA PRO A 324 7.34 -10.25 -15.24
C PRO A 324 5.98 -10.82 -14.81
N LEU A 325 4.91 -10.04 -14.73
CA LEU A 325 3.58 -10.51 -14.33
C LEU A 325 3.12 -11.73 -15.13
N LEU A 326 3.23 -11.71 -16.46
CA LEU A 326 2.84 -12.86 -17.30
C LEU A 326 3.70 -14.09 -17.00
N ASP A 327 5.02 -13.94 -16.91
CA ASP A 327 5.96 -15.03 -16.58
C ASP A 327 5.64 -15.63 -15.21
N PHE A 328 5.41 -14.79 -14.21
CA PHE A 328 5.09 -15.21 -12.85
C PHE A 328 3.74 -15.95 -12.81
N HIS A 329 2.73 -15.41 -13.49
CA HIS A 329 1.42 -16.05 -13.59
C HIS A 329 1.50 -17.40 -14.30
N GLN A 330 2.25 -17.52 -15.40
CA GLN A 330 2.43 -18.79 -16.12
C GLN A 330 3.10 -19.84 -15.23
N LYS A 331 4.11 -19.44 -14.45
CA LYS A 331 4.80 -20.29 -13.46
C LYS A 331 3.96 -20.62 -12.22
N GLY A 332 2.76 -20.08 -12.09
CA GLY A 332 1.85 -20.39 -10.98
C GLY A 332 2.14 -19.62 -9.69
N LEU A 333 2.95 -18.56 -9.75
CA LEU A 333 3.06 -17.65 -8.60
C LEU A 333 1.70 -16.96 -8.37
N MET A 334 1.39 -16.73 -7.08
CA MET A 334 0.14 -16.08 -6.67
C MET A 334 0.21 -14.56 -6.90
N VAL A 335 0.05 -14.15 -8.15
CA VAL A 335 0.08 -12.73 -8.55
C VAL A 335 -1.33 -12.13 -8.57
N SER A 336 -1.40 -10.84 -8.24
CA SER A 336 -2.59 -9.99 -8.40
C SER A 336 -2.20 -8.67 -9.09
N LEU A 337 -3.19 -7.98 -9.66
CA LEU A 337 -3.03 -6.64 -10.23
C LEU A 337 -3.45 -5.56 -9.21
N SER A 338 -2.65 -4.52 -9.09
CA SER A 338 -2.89 -3.34 -8.26
C SER A 338 -2.62 -2.04 -9.03
N THR A 339 -3.13 -0.93 -8.53
CA THR A 339 -3.08 0.37 -9.23
C THR A 339 -1.98 1.31 -8.76
N ASP A 340 -1.32 1.00 -7.63
CA ASP A 340 -0.36 1.88 -6.97
C ASP A 340 -0.94 3.29 -6.69
N ASP A 341 -0.52 4.32 -7.43
CA ASP A 341 -1.09 5.67 -7.42
C ASP A 341 -2.01 5.94 -8.64
N PRO A 342 -3.32 5.65 -8.56
CA PRO A 342 -4.28 5.98 -9.61
C PRO A 342 -4.20 7.40 -10.17
N MET A 343 -3.98 8.40 -9.30
CA MET A 343 -3.87 9.79 -9.72
C MET A 343 -2.67 10.00 -10.65
N GLN A 344 -1.56 9.29 -10.44
CA GLN A 344 -0.33 9.51 -11.18
C GLN A 344 -0.24 8.65 -12.45
N PHE A 345 -0.77 7.44 -12.45
CA PHE A 345 -0.50 6.44 -13.50
C PHE A 345 -1.68 6.15 -14.43
N HIS A 346 -2.90 6.53 -14.07
CA HIS A 346 -4.12 6.09 -14.76
C HIS A 346 -4.85 7.27 -15.41
N TYR A 347 -5.49 7.01 -16.56
CA TYR A 347 -6.24 8.03 -17.30
C TYR A 347 -7.75 7.87 -17.17
N THR A 348 -8.23 6.67 -16.85
CA THR A 348 -9.66 6.36 -16.83
C THR A 348 -10.32 6.73 -15.49
N LYS A 349 -11.65 6.58 -15.44
CA LYS A 349 -12.42 6.71 -14.19
C LYS A 349 -12.31 5.47 -13.30
N GLU A 350 -11.96 4.32 -13.88
CA GLU A 350 -11.86 3.03 -13.20
C GLU A 350 -10.42 2.49 -13.28
N PRO A 351 -9.49 3.04 -12.47
CA PRO A 351 -8.06 2.70 -12.52
C PRO A 351 -7.78 1.19 -12.53
N LEU A 352 -8.46 0.43 -11.66
CA LEU A 352 -8.24 -1.02 -11.60
C LEU A 352 -8.69 -1.71 -12.88
N MET A 353 -9.81 -1.30 -13.48
CA MET A 353 -10.27 -1.87 -14.75
C MET A 353 -9.33 -1.54 -15.90
N GLU A 354 -8.71 -0.36 -15.88
CA GLU A 354 -7.65 0.02 -16.83
C GLU A 354 -6.42 -0.89 -16.71
N GLU A 355 -5.97 -1.23 -15.49
CA GLU A 355 -4.89 -2.21 -15.30
C GLU A 355 -5.25 -3.58 -15.90
N TYR A 356 -6.43 -4.13 -15.58
CA TYR A 356 -6.86 -5.42 -16.13
C TYR A 356 -7.03 -5.37 -17.65
N ALA A 357 -7.60 -4.29 -18.20
CA ALA A 357 -7.81 -4.14 -19.63
C ALA A 357 -6.49 -4.08 -20.41
N ILE A 358 -5.52 -3.28 -19.93
CA ILE A 358 -4.22 -3.15 -20.58
C ILE A 358 -3.43 -4.45 -20.43
N ALA A 359 -3.40 -5.06 -19.24
CA ALA A 359 -2.73 -6.34 -19.01
C ALA A 359 -3.30 -7.43 -19.93
N ALA A 360 -4.62 -7.52 -20.07
CA ALA A 360 -5.26 -8.48 -20.96
C ALA A 360 -4.88 -8.28 -22.43
N GLN A 361 -4.83 -7.03 -22.90
CA GLN A 361 -4.50 -6.75 -24.30
C GLN A 361 -3.02 -6.95 -24.63
N VAL A 362 -2.12 -6.58 -23.72
CA VAL A 362 -0.68 -6.67 -23.92
C VAL A 362 -0.17 -8.09 -23.69
N PHE A 363 -0.58 -8.72 -22.58
CA PHE A 363 -0.15 -10.08 -22.21
C PHE A 363 -1.04 -11.18 -22.79
N LYS A 364 -2.09 -10.83 -23.53
CA LYS A 364 -3.05 -11.77 -24.15
C LYS A 364 -3.71 -12.70 -23.15
N LEU A 365 -4.07 -12.15 -21.98
CA LEU A 365 -4.74 -12.92 -20.92
C LEU A 365 -6.15 -13.30 -21.35
N SER A 366 -6.50 -14.57 -21.13
CA SER A 366 -7.86 -15.06 -21.30
C SER A 366 -8.76 -14.59 -20.14
N THR A 367 -10.07 -14.78 -20.28
CA THR A 367 -11.01 -14.55 -19.18
C THR A 367 -10.68 -15.39 -17.95
N CYS A 368 -10.26 -16.64 -18.14
CA CYS A 368 -9.87 -17.52 -17.03
C CYS A 368 -8.64 -16.97 -16.28
N ASP A 369 -7.66 -16.41 -17.00
CA ASP A 369 -6.46 -15.83 -16.40
C ASP A 369 -6.81 -14.58 -15.58
N MET A 370 -7.63 -13.69 -16.14
CA MET A 370 -8.11 -12.50 -15.43
C MET A 370 -8.92 -12.86 -14.17
N CYS A 371 -9.81 -13.86 -14.26
CA CYS A 371 -10.57 -14.33 -13.09
C CYS A 371 -9.66 -14.98 -12.03
N GLU A 372 -8.60 -15.71 -12.43
CA GLU A 372 -7.62 -16.28 -11.49
C GLU A 372 -6.83 -15.18 -10.77
N ILE A 373 -6.36 -14.15 -11.50
CA ILE A 373 -5.68 -12.98 -10.92
C ILE A 373 -6.61 -12.22 -9.97
N ALA A 374 -7.88 -12.04 -10.33
CA ALA A 374 -8.88 -11.41 -9.46
C ALA A 374 -9.21 -12.26 -8.22
N ARG A 375 -9.30 -13.60 -8.36
CA ARG A 375 -9.46 -14.52 -7.23
C ARG A 375 -8.28 -14.39 -6.25
N ASN A 376 -7.06 -14.33 -6.77
CA ASN A 376 -5.85 -14.19 -5.97
C ASN A 376 -5.81 -12.87 -5.19
N SER A 377 -6.35 -11.77 -5.75
CA SER A 377 -6.42 -10.49 -5.04
C SER A 377 -7.30 -10.59 -3.78
N VAL A 378 -8.41 -11.32 -3.85
CA VAL A 378 -9.28 -11.55 -2.68
C VAL A 378 -8.62 -12.48 -1.65
N LEU A 379 -7.87 -13.49 -2.09
CA LEU A 379 -7.08 -14.31 -1.17
C LEU A 379 -6.01 -13.47 -0.43
N GLN A 380 -5.34 -12.58 -1.17
CA GLN A 380 -4.29 -11.70 -0.67
C GLN A 380 -4.77 -10.56 0.25
N CYS A 381 -6.00 -10.05 0.04
CA CYS A 381 -6.49 -8.88 0.75
C CYS A 381 -6.78 -9.15 2.23
N GLY A 382 -6.93 -8.08 3.00
CA GLY A 382 -7.21 -8.13 4.43
C GLY A 382 -8.69 -8.25 4.83
N LEU A 383 -9.57 -8.65 3.91
CA LEU A 383 -10.99 -8.91 4.23
C LEU A 383 -11.14 -10.02 5.28
N SER A 384 -12.20 -9.94 6.08
CA SER A 384 -12.53 -10.98 7.07
C SER A 384 -12.87 -12.30 6.39
N HIS A 385 -12.88 -13.39 7.16
CA HIS A 385 -13.30 -14.70 6.64
C HIS A 385 -14.73 -14.64 6.08
N GLU A 386 -15.65 -14.02 6.80
CA GLU A 386 -17.05 -13.87 6.41
C GLU A 386 -17.22 -13.01 5.15
N GLU A 387 -16.33 -12.03 4.95
CA GLU A 387 -16.27 -11.25 3.72
C GLU A 387 -15.73 -12.11 2.57
N LYS A 388 -14.61 -12.84 2.77
CA LYS A 388 -13.99 -13.71 1.74
C LYS A 388 -14.92 -14.83 1.28
N VAL A 389 -15.69 -15.46 2.17
CA VAL A 389 -16.69 -16.49 1.81
C VAL A 389 -17.69 -15.97 0.76
N LYS A 390 -18.09 -14.70 0.84
CA LYS A 390 -19.06 -14.12 -0.11
C LYS A 390 -18.51 -14.07 -1.55
N PHE A 391 -17.20 -13.87 -1.68
CA PHE A 391 -16.49 -13.74 -2.95
C PHE A 391 -15.92 -15.05 -3.48
N LEU A 392 -15.51 -15.97 -2.59
CA LEU A 392 -14.75 -17.17 -2.96
C LEU A 392 -15.53 -18.48 -2.79
N GLY A 393 -16.58 -18.48 -1.96
CA GLY A 393 -17.33 -19.68 -1.57
C GLY A 393 -17.00 -20.14 -0.13
N GLU A 394 -17.83 -21.01 0.43
CA GLU A 394 -17.71 -21.49 1.81
C GLU A 394 -16.40 -22.26 2.06
N ASN A 395 -15.98 -23.06 1.10
CA ASN A 395 -14.83 -23.95 1.23
C ASN A 395 -13.51 -23.30 0.77
N TYR A 396 -13.42 -21.98 0.60
CA TYR A 396 -12.25 -21.35 -0.04
C TYR A 396 -10.89 -21.59 0.64
N GLN A 397 -10.90 -22.08 1.88
CA GLN A 397 -9.71 -22.44 2.65
C GLN A 397 -9.18 -23.84 2.33
N GLU A 398 -9.98 -24.69 1.68
CA GLU A 398 -9.54 -25.99 1.19
C GLU A 398 -8.53 -25.83 0.06
N ASP A 399 -7.59 -26.75 0.00
CA ASP A 399 -6.61 -26.79 -1.08
C ASP A 399 -7.20 -27.40 -2.36
N GLY A 400 -6.67 -27.00 -3.51
CA GLY A 400 -7.07 -27.57 -4.79
C GLY A 400 -8.49 -27.21 -5.25
N PRO A 401 -9.10 -28.04 -6.12
CA PRO A 401 -10.41 -27.77 -6.72
C PRO A 401 -11.55 -27.61 -5.70
N ASP A 402 -11.45 -28.28 -4.55
CA ASP A 402 -12.46 -28.24 -3.49
C ASP A 402 -12.58 -26.84 -2.86
N GLY A 403 -11.48 -26.07 -2.89
CA GLY A 403 -11.43 -24.68 -2.45
C GLY A 403 -11.87 -23.63 -3.47
N ASN A 404 -12.53 -24.04 -4.55
CA ASN A 404 -12.99 -23.13 -5.60
C ASN A 404 -14.47 -23.32 -5.90
N ASP A 405 -15.29 -22.31 -5.62
CA ASP A 405 -16.65 -22.22 -6.16
C ASP A 405 -16.65 -21.42 -7.46
N ILE A 406 -16.68 -22.12 -8.61
CA ILE A 406 -16.71 -21.50 -9.93
C ILE A 406 -17.85 -20.50 -10.13
N ARG A 407 -18.98 -20.65 -9.42
CA ARG A 407 -20.13 -19.72 -9.53
C ARG A 407 -19.82 -18.36 -8.88
N LYS A 408 -18.79 -18.31 -8.05
CA LYS A 408 -18.32 -17.11 -7.34
C LYS A 408 -17.06 -16.55 -7.98
N THR A 409 -16.08 -17.41 -8.27
CA THR A 409 -14.75 -17.00 -8.76
C THR A 409 -14.68 -16.89 -10.28
N ASN A 410 -15.57 -17.58 -11.00
CA ASN A 410 -15.51 -17.78 -12.45
C ASN A 410 -14.17 -18.37 -12.95
N VAL A 411 -13.41 -19.02 -12.06
CA VAL A 411 -12.18 -19.75 -12.41
C VAL A 411 -12.55 -21.20 -12.68
N ALA A 412 -12.21 -21.69 -13.88
CA ALA A 412 -12.52 -23.06 -14.29
C ALA A 412 -11.91 -24.08 -13.32
N GLN A 413 -12.68 -25.12 -12.93
CA GLN A 413 -12.16 -26.12 -12.00
C GLN A 413 -10.91 -26.83 -12.50
N ILE A 414 -10.82 -27.09 -13.81
CA ILE A 414 -9.63 -27.67 -14.43
C ILE A 414 -8.39 -26.77 -14.29
N ARG A 415 -8.56 -25.44 -14.28
CA ARG A 415 -7.45 -24.50 -14.02
C ARG A 415 -6.91 -24.69 -12.61
N VAL A 416 -7.80 -24.77 -11.62
CA VAL A 416 -7.43 -24.93 -10.21
C VAL A 416 -6.80 -26.30 -9.97
N ALA A 417 -7.36 -27.36 -10.56
CA ALA A 417 -6.80 -28.71 -10.51
C ALA A 417 -5.36 -28.74 -11.06
N TYR A 418 -5.15 -28.18 -12.25
CA TYR A 418 -3.81 -28.10 -12.84
C TYR A 418 -2.80 -27.35 -11.95
N ARG A 419 -3.19 -26.19 -11.40
CA ARG A 419 -2.33 -25.43 -10.48
C ARG A 419 -1.95 -26.24 -9.24
N TYR A 420 -2.93 -26.92 -8.66
CA TYR A 420 -2.75 -27.71 -7.45
C TYR A 420 -1.90 -28.96 -7.69
N GLU A 421 -2.19 -29.73 -8.73
CA GLU A 421 -1.43 -30.92 -9.11
C GLU A 421 0.03 -30.56 -9.42
N THR A 422 0.26 -29.47 -10.16
CA THR A 422 1.61 -28.98 -10.45
C THR A 422 2.34 -28.59 -9.16
N TRP A 423 1.68 -27.86 -8.26
CA TRP A 423 2.27 -27.47 -6.99
C TRP A 423 2.61 -28.67 -6.10
N CYS A 424 1.70 -29.65 -5.99
CA CYS A 424 1.95 -30.90 -5.26
C CYS A 424 3.10 -31.71 -5.88
N TYR A 425 3.19 -31.77 -7.21
CA TYR A 425 4.29 -32.43 -7.90
C TYR A 425 5.64 -31.79 -7.54
N GLU A 426 5.73 -30.46 -7.60
CA GLU A 426 6.96 -29.72 -7.26
C GLU A 426 7.35 -29.88 -5.78
N LEU A 427 6.38 -29.88 -4.86
CA LEU A 427 6.64 -30.18 -3.45
C LEU A 427 7.14 -31.60 -3.23
N ASN A 428 6.54 -32.59 -3.91
CA ASN A 428 6.97 -33.98 -3.83
C ASN A 428 8.39 -34.15 -4.36
N LEU A 429 8.75 -33.46 -5.44
CA LEU A 429 10.11 -33.48 -6.00
C LEU A 429 11.15 -33.02 -4.98
N ILE A 430 10.85 -31.94 -4.23
CA ILE A 430 11.72 -31.46 -3.14
C ILE A 430 11.78 -32.47 -1.99
N ALA A 431 10.63 -33.03 -1.59
CA ALA A 431 10.57 -34.02 -0.52
C ALA A 431 11.32 -35.32 -0.87
N GLU A 432 11.31 -35.74 -2.14
CA GLU A 432 12.08 -36.88 -2.63
C GLU A 432 13.58 -36.58 -2.69
N GLY A 433 13.96 -35.37 -3.12
CA GLY A 433 15.34 -34.92 -3.08
C GLY A 433 15.96 -35.01 -1.68
N LEU A 434 15.20 -34.68 -0.64
CA LEU A 434 15.63 -34.76 0.76
C LEU A 434 15.73 -36.18 1.32
N LYS A 435 15.14 -37.20 0.67
CA LYS A 435 15.25 -38.60 1.11
C LYS A 435 16.51 -39.30 0.58
N ASN A 436 17.15 -38.72 -0.43
CA ASN A 436 18.34 -39.26 -1.08
C ASN A 436 19.65 -38.68 -0.50
N GLU A 437 19.55 -37.81 0.50
CA GLU A 437 20.63 -37.40 1.42
C GLU A 437 20.49 -38.13 2.75
#